data_AF-A0ABD0MYM4-F1
#
_entry.id   AF-A0ABD0MYM4-F1
#
_cell.length_a   1.000
_cell.length_b   1.000
_cell.length_c   1.000
_cell.angle_alpha   90.00
_cell.angle_beta   90.00
_cell.angle_gamma   90.00
#
_symmetry.space_group_name_H-M   'P 1'
#
loop_
_entity.id
_entity.type
_entity.pdbx_description
1 polymer ?
#
loop_
_entity_poly.entity_id
_entity_poly.type
_entity_poly.pdbx_seq_one_letter_code
_entity_poly.pdbx_strand_id
1 'polypeptide(L)' 'TDDKGVFCTNLSQEYQLAASTFGLTQEAVWMLSQQAIGYTFAPEPIKQRLEKKWAELKKEILQ' A
#
# COMPACT_ATOMS: atom_id res chain seq x y z
N THR A 1 3.10 8.85 6.09
CA THR A 1 2.39 10.07 6.51
C THR A 1 2.86 10.59 7.85
N ASP A 2 3.24 9.73 8.80
CA ASP A 2 3.68 10.13 10.15
C ASP A 2 2.61 11.04 10.82
N ASP A 3 2.79 12.36 10.80
CA ASP A 3 1.78 13.33 11.20
C ASP A 3 1.08 14.01 10.00
N LYS A 4 0.06 13.34 9.42
CA LYS A 4 -0.62 13.82 8.19
C LYS A 4 -1.18 15.24 8.30
N GLY A 5 -1.60 15.66 9.51
CA GLY A 5 -2.15 16.99 9.77
C GLY A 5 -1.10 18.08 9.94
N VAL A 6 0.11 17.71 10.38
CA VAL A 6 1.25 18.64 10.51
C VAL A 6 1.92 18.82 9.15
N PHE A 7 2.05 17.74 8.39
CA PHE A 7 2.69 17.75 7.06
C PHE A 7 1.72 18.07 5.92
N CYS A 8 0.44 18.35 6.21
CA CYS A 8 -0.60 18.63 5.22
C CYS A 8 -0.59 17.63 4.04
N THR A 9 -0.41 16.34 4.35
CA THR A 9 -0.29 15.25 3.37
C THR A 9 -1.42 14.23 3.52
N ASN A 10 -1.53 13.32 2.56
CA ASN A 10 -2.41 12.16 2.63
C ASN A 10 -1.69 10.90 2.14
N LEU A 11 -2.24 9.73 2.45
CA LEU A 11 -1.57 8.45 2.14
C LEU A 11 -1.28 8.28 0.64
N SER A 12 -2.21 8.68 -0.24
CA SER A 12 -2.03 8.59 -1.68
C SER A 12 -0.87 9.47 -2.18
N GLN A 13 -0.76 10.68 -1.65
CA GLN A 13 0.34 11.60 -1.95
C GLN A 13 1.69 11.02 -1.50
N GLU A 14 1.76 10.39 -0.32
CA GLU A 14 2.99 9.75 0.15
C GLU A 14 3.42 8.58 -0.75
N TYR A 15 2.49 7.77 -1.24
CA TYR A 15 2.79 6.71 -2.21
C TYR A 15 3.32 7.28 -3.53
N GLN A 16 2.73 8.38 -4.03
CA GLN A 16 3.21 9.06 -5.23
C GLN A 16 4.60 9.65 -5.04
N LEU A 17 4.86 10.29 -3.90
CA LEU A 17 6.16 10.86 -3.55
C LEU A 17 7.22 9.76 -3.46
N ALA A 18 6.94 8.65 -2.78
CA ALA A 18 7.85 7.52 -2.72
C ALA A 18 8.13 6.94 -4.12
N ALA A 19 7.10 6.77 -4.95
CA ALA A 19 7.26 6.23 -6.29
C ALA A 19 8.14 7.11 -7.18
N SER A 20 7.88 8.42 -7.21
CA SER A 20 8.63 9.37 -8.02
C SER A 20 10.05 9.62 -7.52
N THR A 21 10.24 9.67 -6.20
CA THR A 21 11.55 9.94 -5.58
C THR A 21 12.51 8.76 -5.73
N PHE A 22 12.01 7.53 -5.57
CA PHE A 22 12.84 6.32 -5.60
C PHE A 22 12.75 5.54 -6.93
N GLY A 23 12.02 6.06 -7.92
CA GLY A 23 11.86 5.40 -9.22
C GLY A 23 11.14 4.05 -9.13
N LEU A 24 10.16 3.91 -8.22
CA LEU A 24 9.43 2.65 -8.04
C LEU A 24 8.43 2.46 -9.19
N THR A 25 8.41 1.23 -9.73
CA THR A 25 7.37 0.85 -10.70
C THR A 25 6.01 0.71 -10.01
N GLN A 26 4.94 0.66 -10.81
CA GLN A 26 3.58 0.46 -10.30
C GLN A 26 3.46 -0.86 -9.53
N GLU A 27 4.14 -1.92 -9.98
CA GLU A 27 4.21 -3.22 -9.31
C GLU A 27 4.99 -3.13 -8.00
N ALA A 28 6.09 -2.37 -7.96
CA ALA A 28 6.86 -2.19 -6.73
C ALA A 28 6.05 -1.44 -5.66
N VAL A 29 5.32 -0.38 -6.07
CA VAL A 29 4.38 0.34 -5.20
C VAL A 29 3.27 -0.59 -4.70
N TRP A 30 2.74 -1.43 -5.59
CA TRP A 30 1.74 -2.44 -5.23
C TRP A 30 2.26 -3.42 -4.18
N MET A 31 3.43 -4.03 -4.43
CA MET A 31 4.06 -4.95 -3.48
C MET A 31 4.30 -4.30 -2.13
N LEU A 32 4.78 -3.05 -2.11
CA LEU A 32 4.99 -2.30 -0.88
C LEU A 32 3.69 -2.15 -0.08
N SER A 33 2.58 -1.81 -0.76
CA SER A 33 1.26 -1.73 -0.11
C SER A 33 0.74 -3.07 0.39
N GLN A 34 1.00 -4.16 -0.35
CA GLN A 34 0.56 -5.50 0.00
C GLN A 34 1.33 -6.02 1.23
N GLN A 35 2.67 -5.92 1.22
CA GLN A 35 3.52 -6.42 2.31
C GLN A 35 3.20 -5.75 3.66
N ALA A 36 2.70 -4.51 3.64
CA ALA A 36 2.25 -3.81 4.84
C ALA A 36 1.20 -4.60 5.65
N ILE A 37 0.39 -5.45 5.00
CA ILE A 37 -0.61 -6.30 5.66
C ILE A 37 0.07 -7.24 6.69
N GLY A 38 1.20 -7.85 6.31
CA GLY A 38 1.96 -8.77 7.15
C GLY A 38 2.49 -8.11 8.42
N TYR A 39 2.84 -6.82 8.35
CA TYR A 39 3.38 -6.04 9.46
C TYR A 39 2.31 -5.46 10.40
N THR A 40 1.02 -5.60 10.07
CA THR A 40 -0.06 -5.17 10.97
C THR A 40 -0.16 -6.07 12.21
N PHE A 41 -0.70 -5.52 13.29
CA PHE A 41 -1.07 -6.28 14.49
C PHE A 41 -2.45 -6.95 14.39
N ALA A 42 -3.03 -7.02 13.19
CA ALA A 42 -4.32 -7.66 12.99
C ALA A 42 -4.23 -9.19 13.18
N PRO A 43 -5.30 -9.85 13.65
CA PRO A 43 -5.34 -11.31 13.68
C PRO A 43 -5.21 -11.92 12.27
N GLU A 44 -4.72 -13.15 12.22
CA GLU A 44 -4.47 -13.87 10.96
C GLU A 44 -5.69 -13.92 10.01
N PRO A 45 -6.93 -14.15 10.47
CA PRO A 45 -8.11 -14.11 9.59
C PRO A 45 -8.33 -12.76 8.90
N ILE A 46 -7.93 -11.66 9.54
CA ILE A 46 -8.03 -10.32 8.96
C ILE A 46 -6.93 -10.12 7.91
N LYS A 47 -5.70 -10.54 8.18
CA LYS A 47 -4.59 -10.49 7.21
C LYS A 47 -4.94 -11.26 5.94
N GLN A 48 -5.42 -12.50 6.08
CA GLN A 48 -5.84 -13.33 4.95
C GLN A 48 -6.96 -12.68 4.12
N ARG A 49 -7.94 -12.04 4.77
CA ARG A 49 -9.00 -11.30 4.06
C ARG A 49 -8.46 -10.11 3.28
N LEU A 50 -7.51 -9.36 3.86
CA LEU A 50 -6.88 -8.22 3.18
C LEU A 50 -6.02 -8.68 1.99
N GLU A 51 -5.24 -9.75 2.16
CA GLU A 51 -4.44 -10.34 1.09
C GLU A 51 -5.30 -10.79 -0.09
N LYS A 52 -6.42 -11.46 0.19
CA LYS A 52 -7.38 -11.86 -0.85
C LYS A 52 -7.93 -10.64 -1.60
N LYS A 53 -8.34 -9.60 -0.86
CA LYS A 53 -8.86 -8.36 -1.46
C LYS A 53 -7.81 -7.66 -2.34
N TRP A 54 -6.55 -7.62 -1.91
CA TRP A 54 -5.46 -7.08 -2.73
C TRP A 54 -5.23 -7.95 -3.97
N ALA A 55 -5.20 -9.27 -3.84
CA ALA A 55 -5.01 -10.16 -4.99
C ALA A 55 -6.12 -10.02 -6.05
N GLU A 56 -7.37 -9.78 -5.63
CA GLU A 56 -8.50 -9.49 -6.52
C GLU A 56 -8.32 -8.13 -7.20
N LEU A 57 -8.10 -7.07 -6.43
CA LEU A 57 -7.94 -5.71 -6.96
C LEU A 57 -6.73 -5.57 -7.89
N LYS A 58 -5.65 -6.33 -7.65
CA LYS A 58 -4.47 -6.34 -8.51
C LYS A 58 -4.82 -6.71 -9.95
N LYS A 59 -5.73 -7.66 -10.13
CA LYS A 59 -6.18 -8.11 -11.45
C LYS A 59 -6.99 -7.04 -12.17
N GLU A 60 -7.67 -6.17 -11.44
CA GLU A 60 -8.48 -5.10 -12.02
C GLU A 60 -7.65 -3.88 -12.41
N ILE A 61 -6.56 -3.62 -11.68
CA ILE A 61 -5.77 -2.38 -11.81
C ILE A 61 -4.48 -2.56 -12.62
N LEU A 62 -3.83 -3.72 -12.53
CA LEU A 62 -2.50 -3.98 -13.12
C LEU A 62 -2.51 -5.02 -14.25
N GLN A 63 -3.68 -5.37 -14.79
CA GLN A 63 -3.81 -6.21 -15.98
C GLN A 63 -4.20 -5.40 -17.21
#